data_AF-A0A538HBR8-F1
#
_entry.id   AF-A0A538HBR8-F1
#
_cell.length_a   1.000
_cell.length_b   1.000
_cell.length_c   1.000
_cell.angle_alpha   90.00
_cell.angle_beta   90.00
_cell.angle_gamma   90.00
#
_symmetry.space_group_name_H-M   'P 1'
#
loop_
_entity.id
_entity.type
_entity.pdbx_description
1 polymer ?
#
loop_
_entity_poly.entity_id
_entity_poly.type
_entity_poly.pdbx_seq_one_letter_code
_entity_poly.pdbx_strand_id
1 'polypeptide(L)'
;MMGSDGLKTGGKFFAMVSRGELVVKLPRERVEELVEAEAGHRFDPGHGRLMKEWVALRPDDEAECAAYVSEARSFVGGQPIRRTRAESEV
;
A
#
# COMPACT_ATOMS: atom_id res chain seq x y z
N MET A 1 -10.96 20.16 6.24
CA MET A 1 -11.13 19.33 5.04
C MET A 1 -10.12 18.19 5.15
N MET A 2 -10.51 17.06 5.75
CA MET A 2 -9.62 15.91 5.93
C MET A 2 -9.94 14.88 4.86
N GLY A 3 -9.32 15.03 3.70
CA GLY A 3 -9.25 13.93 2.74
C GLY A 3 -8.49 12.79 3.41
N SER A 4 -9.00 11.58 3.34
CA SER A 4 -8.21 10.40 3.69
C SER A 4 -6.95 10.45 2.82
N ASP A 5 -5.77 10.66 3.41
CA ASP A 5 -4.51 11.00 2.72
C ASP A 5 -3.90 9.78 2.02
N GLY A 6 -4.71 9.13 1.16
CA GLY A 6 -4.39 7.84 0.57
C GLY A 6 -4.94 7.70 -0.85
N LEU A 7 -4.06 7.22 -1.73
CA LEU A 7 -4.35 6.91 -3.12
C LEU A 7 -5.06 5.57 -3.24
N LYS A 8 -6.04 5.52 -4.13
CA LYS A 8 -6.85 4.33 -4.43
C LYS A 8 -6.84 4.00 -5.91
N THR A 9 -6.90 2.71 -6.22
CA THR A 9 -7.16 2.20 -7.58
C THR A 9 -8.18 1.07 -7.50
N GLY A 10 -9.18 1.07 -8.38
CA GLY A 10 -10.25 0.07 -8.37
C GLY A 10 -10.98 -0.07 -7.02
N GLY A 11 -11.08 1.02 -6.24
CA GLY A 11 -11.69 1.03 -4.90
C GLY A 11 -10.79 0.56 -3.75
N LYS A 12 -9.55 0.14 -4.02
CA LYS A 12 -8.58 -0.34 -3.02
C LYS A 12 -7.50 0.72 -2.76
N PHE A 13 -7.16 0.97 -1.49
CA PHE A 13 -6.01 1.80 -1.14
C PHE A 13 -4.70 1.11 -1.53
N PHE A 14 -3.75 1.87 -2.05
CA PHE A 14 -2.42 1.37 -2.42
C PHE A 14 -1.26 2.25 -1.97
N ALA A 15 -1.50 3.51 -1.63
CA ALA A 15 -0.50 4.40 -1.04
C ALA A 15 -1.17 5.38 -0.07
N MET A 16 -0.46 5.82 0.96
CA MET A 16 -0.90 6.86 1.89
C MET A 16 0.30 7.47 2.61
N VAL A 17 0.15 8.68 3.16
CA VAL A 17 1.16 9.25 4.05
C VAL A 17 0.74 9.03 5.50
N SER A 18 1.64 8.49 6.31
CA SER A 18 1.42 8.28 7.74
C SER A 18 2.64 8.76 8.52
N ARG A 19 2.44 9.66 9.49
CA ARG A 19 3.52 10.19 10.34
C ARG A 19 4.73 10.75 9.55
N GLY A 20 4.49 11.28 8.35
CA GLY A 20 5.53 11.83 7.46
C GLY A 20 6.26 10.78 6.61
N GLU A 21 5.78 9.54 6.60
CA GLU A 21 6.36 8.43 5.85
C GLU A 21 5.41 8.01 4.72
N LEU A 22 5.99 7.64 3.57
CA LEU A 22 5.25 7.08 2.45
C LEU A 22 4.93 5.62 2.77
N VAL A 23 3.65 5.30 2.90
CA VAL A 23 3.17 3.94 3.13
C VAL A 23 2.57 3.41 1.84
N VAL A 24 3.16 2.36 1.28
CA VAL A 24 2.72 1.77 0.00
C VAL A 24 2.46 0.28 0.10
N LYS A 25 1.58 -0.20 -0.78
CA LYS A 25 1.24 -1.61 -0.90
C LYS A 25 2.07 -2.28 -1.99
N LEU A 26 2.96 -3.18 -1.62
CA LEU A 26 3.88 -3.91 -2.50
C LEU A 26 3.76 -5.43 -2.29
N PRO A 27 4.24 -6.26 -3.24
CA PRO A 27 4.38 -7.70 -3.02
C PRO A 27 5.17 -7.99 -1.76
N ARG A 28 4.83 -9.06 -1.04
CA ARG A 28 5.50 -9.44 0.20
C ARG A 28 7.02 -9.55 0.04
N GLU A 29 7.48 -10.18 -1.04
CA GLU A 29 8.91 -10.36 -1.34
C GLU A 29 9.61 -9.01 -1.41
N ARG A 30 9.00 -8.04 -2.09
CA ARG A 30 9.53 -6.68 -2.19
C ARG A 30 9.56 -5.95 -0.85
N VAL A 31 8.55 -6.15 -0.01
CA VAL A 31 8.55 -5.62 1.37
C VAL A 31 9.68 -6.24 2.18
N GLU A 32 9.93 -7.54 2.04
CA GLU A 32 11.05 -8.23 2.68
C GLU A 32 12.39 -7.66 2.22
N GLU A 33 12.61 -7.50 0.91
CA GLU A 33 13.81 -6.87 0.35
C GLU A 33 14.06 -5.45 0.89
N LEU A 34 13.02 -4.60 0.93
CA LEU A 34 13.15 -3.22 1.39
C LEU A 34 13.46 -3.13 2.90
N VAL A 35 12.96 -4.08 3.68
CA VAL A 35 13.25 -4.16 5.11
C VAL A 35 14.66 -4.71 5.35
N GLU A 36 15.08 -5.71 4.59
CA GLU A 36 16.45 -6.26 4.65
C GLU A 36 17.50 -5.24 4.20
N ALA A 37 17.16 -4.38 3.26
CA ALA A 37 18.01 -3.28 2.78
C ALA A 37 17.98 -2.03 3.68
N GLU A 38 17.25 -2.05 4.80
CA GLU A 38 17.06 -0.90 5.71
C GLU A 38 16.44 0.35 5.03
N ALA A 39 15.82 0.17 3.86
CA ALA A 39 15.15 1.23 3.11
C ALA A 39 13.76 1.57 3.67
N GLY A 40 13.17 0.66 4.47
CA GLY A 40 11.87 0.86 5.10
C GLY A 40 11.55 -0.16 6.19
N HIS A 41 10.35 -0.02 6.75
CA HIS A 41 9.85 -0.95 7.76
C HIS A 41 8.44 -1.43 7.43
N ARG A 42 8.08 -2.63 7.89
CA ARG A 42 6.73 -3.17 7.70
C ARG A 42 5.72 -2.27 8.39
N PHE A 43 4.69 -1.88 7.65
CA PHE A 43 3.61 -1.07 8.20
C PHE A 43 2.52 -1.97 8.82
N ASP A 44 2.18 -1.72 10.08
CA ASP A 44 1.12 -2.45 10.80
C ASP A 44 -0.11 -1.55 11.02
N PRO A 45 -1.26 -1.83 10.36
CA PRO A 45 -2.49 -1.06 10.52
C PRO A 45 -3.34 -1.45 11.75
N GLY A 46 -2.82 -2.27 12.68
CA GLY A 46 -3.43 -2.56 13.98
C GLY A 46 -4.71 -3.40 13.98
N HIS A 47 -5.16 -3.94 12.84
CA HIS A 47 -6.48 -4.57 12.69
C HIS A 47 -6.49 -6.11 12.72
N GLY A 48 -5.51 -6.75 13.36
CA GLY A 48 -5.53 -8.21 13.61
C GLY A 48 -5.43 -9.10 12.35
N ARG A 49 -5.18 -8.51 11.19
CA ARG A 49 -4.95 -9.20 9.91
C ARG A 49 -3.59 -8.76 9.41
N LEU A 50 -2.58 -9.64 9.50
CA LEU A 50 -1.22 -9.40 9.02
C LEU A 50 -1.26 -8.99 7.55
N MET A 51 -1.17 -7.70 7.28
CA MET A 51 -1.05 -7.19 5.90
C MET A 51 0.44 -7.13 5.57
N LYS A 52 1.04 -8.29 5.25
CA LYS A 52 2.46 -8.44 4.90
C LYS A 52 2.88 -7.70 3.62
N GLU A 53 1.96 -6.97 3.01
CA GLU A 53 2.10 -6.28 1.73
C GLU A 53 2.27 -4.77 1.92
N TRP A 54 2.43 -4.24 3.14
CA TRP A 54 2.62 -2.81 3.36
C TRP A 54 3.99 -2.50 3.95
N VAL A 55 4.62 -1.47 3.39
CA VAL A 55 5.90 -0.92 3.84
C VAL A 55 5.78 0.59 3.99
N ALA A 56 6.39 1.11 5.05
CA ALA A 56 6.60 2.53 5.27
C ALA A 56 8.05 2.88 4.88
N LEU A 57 8.18 3.89 4.03
CA LEU A 57 9.41 4.32 3.37
C LEU A 57 9.62 5.82 3.59
N ARG A 58 10.89 6.24 3.59
CA ARG A 58 11.29 7.65 3.51
C ARG A 58 12.10 7.83 2.23
N PRO A 59 11.44 8.03 1.08
CA PRO A 59 12.15 8.31 -0.17
C PRO A 59 13.00 9.58 -0.02
N ASP A 60 14.20 9.58 -0.59
CA ASP A 60 15.13 10.72 -0.54
C ASP A 60 14.64 11.89 -1.40
N ASP A 61 13.91 11.61 -2.49
CA ASP A 61 13.37 12.62 -3.39
C ASP A 61 12.05 12.21 -4.08
N GLU A 62 11.43 13.18 -4.78
CA GLU A 62 10.12 13.03 -5.41
C GLU A 62 10.10 11.92 -6.47
N ALA A 63 11.22 11.71 -7.17
CA ALA A 63 11.34 10.66 -8.19
C ALA A 63 11.26 9.26 -7.56
N GLU A 64 11.94 9.04 -6.44
CA GLU A 64 11.88 7.78 -5.70
C GLU A 64 10.49 7.55 -5.11
N CYS A 65 9.88 8.59 -4.54
CA CYS A 65 8.50 8.55 -4.07
C CYS A 65 7.53 8.14 -5.19
N ALA A 66 7.64 8.76 -6.37
CA ALA A 66 6.80 8.44 -7.52
C ALA A 66 7.02 7.01 -8.03
N ALA A 67 8.25 6.48 -7.96
CA ALA A 67 8.57 5.11 -8.33
C ALA A 67 7.82 4.11 -7.43
N TYR A 68 7.91 4.25 -6.11
CA TYR A 68 7.19 3.38 -5.16
C TYR A 68 5.67 3.45 -5.31
N VAL A 69 5.13 4.65 -5.54
CA VAL A 69 3.69 4.85 -5.77
C VAL A 69 3.24 4.18 -7.07
N SER A 70 4.03 4.27 -8.14
CA SER A 70 3.74 3.65 -9.43
C SER A 70 3.79 2.12 -9.35
N GLU A 71 4.79 1.58 -8.65
CA GLU A 71 4.93 0.14 -8.40
C GLU A 71 3.71 -0.39 -7.62
N ALA A 72 3.32 0.29 -6.55
CA ALA A 72 2.17 -0.08 -5.74
C ALA A 72 0.84 -0.01 -6.52
N ARG A 73 0.67 1.01 -7.37
CA ARG A 73 -0.48 1.11 -8.28
C ARG A 73 -0.55 -0.09 -9.22
N SER A 74 0.59 -0.50 -9.78
CA SER A 74 0.68 -1.60 -10.73
C SER A 74 0.36 -2.94 -10.05
N PHE A 75 0.89 -3.15 -8.85
CA PHE A 75 0.59 -4.33 -8.02
C PHE A 75 -0.91 -4.46 -7.72
N VAL A 76 -1.55 -3.38 -7.26
CA VAL A 76 -2.98 -3.40 -6.92
C VAL A 76 -3.88 -3.44 -8.16
N GLY A 77 -3.47 -2.78 -9.25
CA GLY A 77 -4.16 -2.82 -10.54
C GLY A 77 -4.15 -4.21 -11.19
N GLY A 78 -3.09 -4.99 -10.98
CA GLY A 78 -3.00 -6.40 -11.39
C GLY A 78 -3.80 -7.37 -10.51
N GLN A 79 -4.21 -6.96 -9.30
CA GLN A 79 -5.02 -7.82 -8.43
C GLN A 79 -6.50 -7.78 -8.86
N PRO A 80 -7.13 -8.93 -9.18
CA PRO A 80 -8.55 -8.96 -9.51
C PRO A 80 -9.36 -8.26 -8.42
N ILE A 81 -10.26 -7.35 -8.83
CA ILE A 81 -11.27 -6.80 -7.94
C ILE A 81 -12.12 -7.97 -7.44
N ARG A 82 -11.98 -8.35 -6.18
CA ARG A 82 -12.96 -9.22 -5.54
C ARG A 82 -14.25 -8.41 -5.45
N ARG A 83 -15.12 -8.52 -6.45
CA ARG A 83 -16.51 -8.07 -6.29
C ARG A 83 -17.08 -8.89 -5.15
N THR A 84 -17.30 -8.27 -4.00
CA THR A 84 -18.18 -8.83 -2.99
C THR A 84 -19.55 -8.95 -3.66
N ARG A 85 -19.96 -10.19 -3.98
CA ARG A 85 -21.32 -10.49 -4.41
C ARG A 85 -22.22 -10.15 -3.22
N ALA A 86 -22.93 -9.04 -3.31
CA ALA A 86 -24.13 -8.82 -2.53
C ALA A 86 -25.25 -9.63 -3.22
N GLU A 87 -25.49 -10.84 -2.71
CA GLU A 87 -26.77 -11.55 -2.77
C GLU A 87 -26.85 -12.24 -1.38
N SER A 88 -27.93 -12.09 -0.60
CA SER A 88 -29.28 -12.41 -1.02
C SER A 88 -30.35 -11.50 -0.43
N GLU A 89 -31.24 -11.00 -1.28
CA GLU A 89 -32.67 -11.00 -0.99
C GLU A 89 -33.18 -12.45 -1.06
N VAL A 90 -33.89 -12.90 -0.02
CA VAL A 90 -35.18 -13.63 -0.05
C VAL A 90 -35.76 -13.67 1.36
#